data_AF-A0A0D2AKF9-F1
#
_entry.id   AF-A0A0D2AKF9-F1
#
_cell.length_a   1.000
_cell.length_b   1.000
_cell.length_c   1.000
_cell.angle_alpha   90.00
_cell.angle_beta   90.00
_cell.angle_gamma   90.00
#
_symmetry.space_group_name_H-M   'P 1'
#
loop_
_entity.id
_entity.type
_entity.pdbx_description
1 polymer ?
#
loop_
_entity_poly.entity_id
_entity_poly.type
_entity_poly.pdbx_seq_one_letter_code
_entity_poly.pdbx_strand_id
1 'polypeptide(L)'
;MAASSDDEALAITISVEEIDAMIHSHTMRHSLKKYIGDKIHQDVRDRRWRRIIVRGHYRRDGLSTFEKEGRRFNWHRPTSRIIDDDVLEINCFPGQDYVKHNAYLIAMYLRLKELQSPSFGCPSRSTIVEYKLPCAEDCTAIFAGSNLSLMGQADIVILGHVEAVLPMTAYMWERGTWVRDQQLFEWRKIILPHGKVVSYLGCMISLWGDLVGSLIRVLKKLNNVSCVVHLGKAGSLRSRTKANGSVIQPNQIVVTGSSSCVGKESVQWSNPFEYDITRQDQSSTKLVAGQNVSVFSPLVETGVWFEQWRKKADWVDCEVFDAVRACREVDVHFGYLHIISDVLAQYYPENLSNERDTLARSHRRLAFDKMKKILGGFLASSHSGKLLLSPPQIRNNVQHMEPKKSEVLLASEVPRVGVGVFVIHPANSTPEQQSSVSLDETNAWKFIMGKRLGSHGSGTYALPGGHLESGETLEECAAREVLEETGLMVHDVTFLTITNSILDAAEGGKHYLTVFMTARVMMDDDTGVNVRAEEGLPIAQLMEPNKCAGWEWVSWRQYEMWAKAQIRRRELLQADVDDRGGDDGRLLFSPMVDLLVQRPGVVPTLK
;
A
#
# COMPACT_ATOMS: atom_id res chain seq x y z
N MET A 1 -18.43 33.14 25.12
CA MET A 1 -19.54 32.27 25.54
C MET A 1 -20.70 32.51 24.59
N ALA A 2 -20.89 31.62 23.65
CA ALA A 2 -22.16 31.46 22.94
C ALA A 2 -22.49 29.99 23.14
N ALA A 3 -23.45 29.71 24.02
CA ALA A 3 -24.02 28.39 24.16
C ALA A 3 -24.76 28.11 22.85
N SER A 4 -24.16 27.31 21.96
CA SER A 4 -24.89 26.72 20.86
C SER A 4 -25.88 25.75 21.49
N SER A 5 -27.15 25.94 21.15
CA SER A 5 -28.22 24.97 21.36
C SER A 5 -27.76 23.59 20.90
N ASP A 6 -27.39 22.72 21.85
CA ASP A 6 -27.35 21.27 21.70
C ASP A 6 -28.81 20.82 21.49
N ASP A 7 -29.33 21.06 20.30
CA ASP A 7 -30.68 20.63 19.91
C ASP A 7 -30.69 19.11 19.78
N GLU A 8 -31.73 18.49 20.33
CA GLU A 8 -31.84 17.05 20.63
C GLU A 8 -31.80 16.17 19.36
N ALA A 9 -30.61 15.94 18.78
CA ALA A 9 -30.44 14.86 17.83
C ALA A 9 -30.74 13.52 18.56
N LEU A 10 -31.89 12.93 18.25
CA LEU A 10 -32.38 11.70 18.87
C LEU A 10 -31.33 10.60 18.68
N ALA A 11 -30.80 10.08 19.79
CA ALA A 11 -29.87 8.97 19.75
C ALA A 11 -30.60 7.71 19.27
N ILE A 12 -30.05 7.02 18.27
CA ILE A 12 -30.63 5.79 17.72
C ILE A 12 -29.93 4.60 18.38
N THR A 13 -30.69 3.76 19.08
CA THR A 13 -30.20 2.51 19.68
C THR A 13 -30.10 1.41 18.63
N ILE A 14 -28.97 0.70 18.60
CA ILE A 14 -28.78 -0.46 17.72
C ILE A 14 -29.45 -1.69 18.34
N SER A 15 -30.25 -2.41 17.55
CA SER A 15 -30.92 -3.66 17.98
C SER A 15 -29.92 -4.81 18.08
N VAL A 16 -29.99 -5.57 19.19
CA VAL A 16 -29.18 -6.79 19.36
C VAL A 16 -29.60 -7.86 18.36
N GLU A 17 -30.89 -7.98 18.10
CA GLU A 17 -31.47 -8.93 17.14
C GLU A 17 -31.00 -8.65 15.71
N GLU A 18 -30.91 -7.37 15.33
CA GLU A 18 -30.34 -6.94 14.05
C GLU A 18 -28.87 -7.39 13.93
N ILE A 19 -28.07 -7.14 14.97
CA ILE A 19 -26.65 -7.51 14.99
C ILE A 19 -26.47 -9.04 14.94
N ASP A 20 -27.28 -9.80 15.66
CA ASP A 20 -27.24 -11.26 15.63
C ASP A 20 -27.54 -11.80 14.23
N ALA A 21 -28.56 -11.26 13.56
CA ALA A 21 -28.89 -11.64 12.19
C ALA A 21 -27.74 -11.33 11.21
N MET A 22 -27.07 -10.18 11.40
CA MET A 22 -25.91 -9.79 10.59
C MET A 22 -24.72 -10.73 10.79
N ILE A 23 -24.36 -11.04 12.05
CA ILE A 23 -23.23 -11.92 12.37
C ILE A 23 -23.44 -13.32 11.80
N HIS A 24 -24.64 -13.89 11.95
CA HIS A 24 -24.92 -15.28 11.63
C HIS A 24 -24.68 -15.64 10.15
N SER A 25 -24.93 -14.69 9.24
CA SER A 25 -24.93 -14.95 7.80
C SER A 25 -23.95 -14.08 7.00
N HIS A 26 -23.00 -13.40 7.66
CA HIS A 26 -22.13 -12.44 6.98
C HIS A 26 -21.24 -13.07 5.89
N THR A 27 -21.10 -12.40 4.75
CA THR A 27 -20.19 -12.77 3.65
C THR A 27 -18.72 -12.92 4.05
N MET A 28 -18.22 -12.18 5.05
CA MET A 28 -16.84 -12.29 5.54
C MET A 28 -16.57 -13.59 6.33
N ARG A 29 -17.61 -14.34 6.73
CA ARG A 29 -17.48 -15.63 7.44
C ARG A 29 -16.50 -15.53 8.64
N HIS A 30 -15.48 -16.39 8.69
CA HIS A 30 -14.48 -16.42 9.76
C HIS A 30 -13.57 -15.18 9.79
N SER A 31 -13.47 -14.42 8.69
CA SER A 31 -12.69 -13.18 8.61
C SER A 31 -13.36 -12.00 9.31
N LEU A 32 -14.66 -12.07 9.59
CA LEU A 32 -15.44 -10.98 10.21
C LEU A 32 -14.84 -10.54 11.55
N LYS A 33 -14.53 -11.50 12.43
CA LYS A 33 -13.96 -11.21 13.76
C LYS A 33 -12.65 -10.44 13.66
N LYS A 34 -11.76 -10.86 12.76
CA LYS A 34 -10.47 -10.20 12.51
C LYS A 34 -10.68 -8.80 11.92
N TYR A 35 -11.56 -8.67 10.92
CA TYR A 35 -11.89 -7.39 10.31
C TYR A 35 -12.37 -6.36 11.35
N ILE A 36 -13.26 -6.77 12.27
CA ILE A 36 -13.80 -5.88 13.31
C ILE A 36 -12.74 -5.55 14.36
N GLY A 37 -12.07 -6.57 14.91
CA GLY A 37 -11.18 -6.41 16.07
C GLY A 37 -10.08 -5.37 15.89
N ASP A 38 -9.52 -5.26 14.69
CA ASP A 38 -8.43 -4.33 14.36
C ASP A 38 -8.87 -2.85 14.28
N LYS A 39 -10.16 -2.56 14.41
CA LYS A 39 -10.74 -1.21 14.25
C LYS A 39 -11.34 -0.63 15.53
N ILE A 40 -11.39 -1.40 16.61
CA ILE A 40 -12.08 -1.00 17.84
C ILE A 40 -11.13 -0.24 18.76
N HIS A 41 -11.59 0.93 19.22
CA HIS A 41 -10.87 1.78 20.17
C HIS A 41 -10.56 1.04 21.48
N GLN A 42 -9.37 1.26 22.05
CA GLN A 42 -8.91 0.58 23.27
C GLN A 42 -9.89 0.74 24.45
N ASP A 43 -10.45 1.92 24.67
CA ASP A 43 -11.44 2.16 25.73
C ASP A 43 -12.70 1.28 25.61
N VAL A 44 -13.11 0.89 24.40
CA VAL A 44 -14.21 -0.07 24.19
C VAL A 44 -13.76 -1.50 24.49
N ARG A 45 -12.47 -1.80 24.26
CA ARG A 45 -11.90 -3.14 24.43
C ARG A 45 -11.57 -3.46 25.90
N ASP A 46 -11.07 -2.46 26.61
CA ASP A 46 -10.38 -2.60 27.90
C ASP A 46 -11.33 -2.42 29.09
N ARG A 47 -12.41 -1.67 28.92
CA ARG A 47 -13.45 -1.45 29.93
C ARG A 47 -14.82 -1.80 29.40
N ARG A 48 -15.64 -2.40 30.25
CA ARG A 48 -17.06 -2.60 29.97
C ARG A 48 -17.84 -1.34 30.32
N TRP A 49 -18.71 -0.93 29.41
CA TRP A 49 -19.57 0.25 29.56
C TRP A 49 -21.03 -0.16 29.65
N ARG A 50 -21.84 0.59 30.40
CA ARG A 50 -23.29 0.40 30.36
C ARG A 50 -23.87 0.94 29.06
N ARG A 51 -23.35 2.07 28.58
CA ARG A 51 -23.78 2.73 27.35
C ARG A 51 -22.57 3.27 26.58
N ILE A 52 -22.60 3.14 25.26
CA ILE A 52 -21.63 3.74 24.35
C ILE A 52 -22.40 4.58 23.32
N ILE A 53 -22.02 5.85 23.20
CA ILE A 53 -22.64 6.80 22.28
C ILE A 53 -21.64 7.15 21.19
N VAL A 54 -21.94 6.84 19.94
CA VAL A 54 -21.12 7.19 18.78
C VAL A 54 -21.69 8.44 18.10
N ARG A 55 -20.90 9.49 17.90
CA ARG A 55 -21.39 10.75 17.32
C ARG A 55 -20.46 11.34 16.27
N GLY A 56 -21.03 12.13 15.37
CA GLY A 56 -20.27 12.96 14.44
C GLY A 56 -19.75 14.21 15.13
N HIS A 57 -18.58 14.13 15.74
CA HIS A 57 -17.91 15.27 16.37
C HIS A 57 -16.41 15.06 16.26
N TYR A 58 -15.75 15.78 15.37
CA TYR A 58 -14.33 15.58 15.14
C TYR A 58 -13.50 16.24 16.25
N ARG A 59 -12.80 15.42 17.01
CA ARG A 59 -11.80 15.85 17.97
C ARG A 59 -10.56 14.98 17.85
N ARG A 60 -9.45 15.47 18.40
CA ARG A 60 -8.14 14.80 18.35
C ARG A 60 -7.50 14.59 19.72
N ASP A 61 -8.25 14.85 20.79
CA ASP A 61 -7.98 14.31 22.12
C ASP A 61 -8.58 12.91 22.25
N GLY A 62 -8.01 12.07 23.13
CA GLY A 62 -8.47 10.68 23.31
C GLY A 62 -8.13 9.77 22.13
N LEU A 63 -6.92 9.90 21.58
CA LEU A 63 -6.50 9.14 20.39
C LEU A 63 -6.48 7.63 20.64
N SER A 64 -6.83 6.90 19.59
CA SER A 64 -6.69 5.45 19.63
C SER A 64 -5.22 5.04 19.56
N THR A 65 -4.82 4.04 20.33
CA THR A 65 -3.51 3.37 20.15
C THR A 65 -3.43 2.57 18.84
N PHE A 66 -4.56 2.42 18.12
CA PHE A 66 -4.67 1.72 16.85
C PHE A 66 -4.72 2.67 15.63
N GLU A 67 -4.19 3.89 15.74
CA GLU A 67 -3.97 4.71 14.55
C GLU A 67 -3.10 3.96 13.53
N LYS A 68 -3.30 4.25 12.24
CA LYS A 68 -2.49 3.60 11.19
C LYS A 68 -1.11 4.26 11.18
N GLU A 69 -0.18 3.70 11.94
CA GLU A 69 1.23 4.09 11.88
C GLU A 69 1.84 3.74 10.52
N GLY A 70 2.81 4.53 10.06
CA GLY A 70 3.54 4.31 8.80
C GLY A 70 2.78 4.68 7.51
N ARG A 71 1.68 5.44 7.60
CA ARG A 71 0.99 6.01 6.43
C ARG A 71 0.96 7.53 6.49
N ARG A 72 1.14 8.19 5.34
CA ARG A 72 1.00 9.66 5.23
C ARG A 72 -0.46 10.11 5.34
N PHE A 73 -1.39 9.35 4.76
CA PHE A 73 -2.81 9.67 4.68
C PHE A 73 -3.70 8.57 5.27
N ASN A 74 -4.96 8.90 5.56
CA ASN A 74 -5.99 7.98 6.03
C ASN A 74 -5.60 7.28 7.36
N TRP A 75 -5.01 8.02 8.29
CA TRP A 75 -4.57 7.52 9.59
C TRP A 75 -5.44 7.97 10.76
N HIS A 76 -6.19 9.08 10.65
CA HIS A 76 -7.13 9.53 11.69
C HIS A 76 -8.20 8.47 11.97
N ARG A 77 -8.34 8.10 13.24
CA ARG A 77 -9.41 7.21 13.76
C ARG A 77 -10.37 7.99 14.65
N PRO A 78 -11.57 7.43 14.93
CA PRO A 78 -12.42 7.95 15.99
C PRO A 78 -11.66 8.03 17.32
N THR A 79 -11.99 9.02 18.12
CA THR A 79 -11.44 9.19 19.46
C THR A 79 -12.46 8.83 20.53
N SER A 80 -12.04 8.68 21.77
CA SER A 80 -12.94 8.42 22.89
C SER A 80 -12.99 9.59 23.88
N ARG A 81 -14.10 9.66 24.61
CA ARG A 81 -14.25 10.51 25.79
C ARG A 81 -15.11 9.80 26.82
N ILE A 82 -14.60 9.66 28.04
CA ILE A 82 -15.37 9.15 29.17
C ILE A 82 -16.27 10.27 29.67
N ILE A 83 -17.59 10.05 29.66
CA ILE A 83 -18.58 11.03 30.13
C ILE A 83 -18.79 10.89 31.64
N ASP A 84 -18.97 9.65 32.09
CA ASP A 84 -19.10 9.27 33.50
C ASP A 84 -18.70 7.78 33.68
N ASP A 85 -19.03 7.19 34.82
CA ASP A 85 -18.66 5.80 35.13
C ASP A 85 -19.38 4.73 34.28
N ASP A 86 -20.49 5.09 33.64
CA ASP A 86 -21.35 4.17 32.89
C ASP A 86 -21.32 4.45 31.38
N VAL A 87 -20.90 5.64 30.95
CA VAL A 87 -21.05 6.14 29.58
C VAL A 87 -19.72 6.49 28.92
N LEU A 88 -19.45 5.85 27.77
CA LEU A 88 -18.38 6.21 26.84
C LEU A 88 -18.93 6.92 25.60
N GLU A 89 -18.29 8.01 25.20
CA GLU A 89 -18.53 8.67 23.92
C GLU A 89 -17.41 8.28 22.93
N ILE A 90 -17.79 7.91 21.70
CA ILE A 90 -16.90 7.72 20.56
C ILE A 90 -17.16 8.82 19.55
N ASN A 91 -16.11 9.59 19.27
CA ASN A 91 -16.13 10.80 18.46
C ASN A 91 -15.60 10.49 17.06
N CYS A 92 -16.51 10.39 16.10
CA CYS A 92 -16.20 10.16 14.69
C CYS A 92 -16.09 11.48 13.92
N PHE A 93 -15.41 11.45 12.77
CA PHE A 93 -15.51 12.54 11.81
C PHE A 93 -16.99 12.73 11.38
N PRO A 94 -17.51 13.96 11.28
CA PRO A 94 -18.90 14.24 10.93
C PRO A 94 -19.28 13.74 9.52
N GLY A 95 -19.79 12.52 9.45
CA GLY A 95 -20.42 11.90 8.28
C GLY A 95 -21.43 10.88 8.76
N GLN A 96 -22.62 10.86 8.17
CA GLN A 96 -23.72 10.01 8.62
C GLN A 96 -23.37 8.53 8.50
N ASP A 97 -22.85 8.11 7.35
CA ASP A 97 -22.46 6.72 7.11
C ASP A 97 -21.23 6.33 7.92
N TYR A 98 -20.30 7.26 8.12
CA TYR A 98 -19.11 7.01 8.92
C TYR A 98 -19.44 6.80 10.40
N VAL A 99 -20.34 7.62 10.96
CA VAL A 99 -20.85 7.45 12.33
C VAL A 99 -21.59 6.11 12.45
N LYS A 100 -22.49 5.82 11.50
CA LYS A 100 -23.26 4.58 11.49
C LYS A 100 -22.34 3.35 11.37
N HIS A 101 -21.35 3.38 10.48
CA HIS A 101 -20.37 2.32 10.34
C HIS A 101 -19.63 2.02 11.65
N ASN A 102 -19.14 3.05 12.34
CA ASN A 102 -18.42 2.87 13.61
C ASN A 102 -19.32 2.38 14.74
N ALA A 103 -20.58 2.80 14.78
CA ALA A 103 -21.55 2.30 15.74
C ALA A 103 -21.84 0.81 15.54
N TYR A 104 -22.05 0.37 14.30
CA TYR A 104 -22.24 -1.05 13.98
C TYR A 104 -20.96 -1.87 14.22
N LEU A 105 -19.77 -1.33 13.94
CA LEU A 105 -18.50 -1.99 14.30
C LEU A 105 -18.43 -2.30 15.80
N ILE A 106 -18.75 -1.32 16.65
CA ILE A 106 -18.73 -1.46 18.10
C ILE A 106 -19.80 -2.45 18.56
N ALA A 107 -21.03 -2.34 18.07
CA ALA A 107 -22.12 -3.24 18.42
C ALA A 107 -21.80 -4.70 18.05
N MET A 108 -21.32 -4.96 16.83
CA MET A 108 -20.90 -6.30 16.41
C MET A 108 -19.71 -6.81 17.22
N TYR A 109 -18.73 -5.96 17.55
CA TYR A 109 -17.59 -6.34 18.37
C TYR A 109 -18.01 -6.84 19.76
N LEU A 110 -18.83 -6.04 20.45
CA LEU A 110 -19.32 -6.38 21.79
C LEU A 110 -20.15 -7.65 21.74
N ARG A 111 -21.02 -7.79 20.74
CA ARG A 111 -21.83 -9.00 20.58
C ARG A 111 -20.98 -10.26 20.33
N LEU A 112 -19.97 -10.18 19.47
CA LEU A 112 -19.04 -11.28 19.23
C LEU A 112 -18.25 -11.68 20.50
N LYS A 113 -17.93 -10.72 21.38
CA LYS A 113 -17.30 -10.99 22.68
C LYS A 113 -18.26 -11.70 23.64
N GLU A 114 -19.51 -11.23 23.74
CA GLU A 114 -20.54 -11.86 24.58
C GLU A 114 -20.77 -13.33 24.18
N LEU A 115 -20.88 -13.61 22.88
CA LEU A 115 -21.08 -14.97 22.37
C LEU A 115 -19.89 -15.92 22.65
N GLN A 116 -18.69 -15.39 22.84
CA GLN A 116 -17.48 -16.19 23.16
C GLN A 116 -17.28 -16.42 24.66
N SER A 117 -17.93 -15.64 25.51
CA SER A 117 -17.81 -15.74 26.97
C SER A 117 -19.18 -15.57 27.63
N PRO A 118 -20.11 -16.52 27.40
CA PRO A 118 -21.42 -16.46 28.00
C PRO A 118 -21.28 -16.51 29.52
N SER A 119 -21.70 -15.44 30.19
CA SER A 119 -21.69 -15.37 31.65
C SER A 119 -22.71 -16.39 32.19
N PHE A 120 -22.24 -17.53 32.71
CA PHE A 120 -23.10 -18.51 33.36
C PHE A 120 -23.71 -17.86 34.62
N GLY A 121 -25.04 -17.71 34.64
CA GLY A 121 -25.81 -17.44 35.87
C GLY A 121 -25.93 -15.99 36.34
N CYS A 122 -25.51 -14.98 35.56
CA CYS A 122 -25.80 -13.57 35.88
C CYS A 122 -26.28 -12.84 34.61
N PRO A 123 -27.47 -12.21 34.60
CA PRO A 123 -27.90 -11.36 33.49
C PRO A 123 -27.05 -10.10 33.48
N SER A 124 -25.83 -10.20 32.93
CA SER A 124 -24.99 -9.03 32.76
C SER A 124 -25.66 -8.16 31.69
N ARG A 125 -26.22 -7.01 32.09
CA ARG A 125 -26.89 -6.09 31.15
C ARG A 125 -25.95 -5.78 29.99
N SER A 126 -26.31 -6.19 28.78
CA SER A 126 -25.54 -5.91 27.57
C SER A 126 -25.32 -4.41 27.42
N THR A 127 -24.13 -4.03 26.96
CA THR A 127 -23.81 -2.64 26.68
C THR A 127 -24.75 -2.11 25.61
N ILE A 128 -25.43 -0.99 25.90
CA ILE A 128 -26.29 -0.32 24.93
C ILE A 128 -25.40 0.51 24.01
N VAL A 129 -25.47 0.25 22.70
CA VAL A 129 -24.76 1.06 21.70
C VAL A 129 -25.76 1.95 20.98
N GLU A 130 -25.47 3.24 20.96
CA GLU A 130 -26.29 4.26 20.31
C GLU A 130 -25.44 5.11 19.38
N TYR A 131 -26.08 5.74 18.42
CA TYR A 131 -25.42 6.74 17.59
C TYR A 131 -26.25 7.99 17.34
N LYS A 132 -25.56 9.12 17.15
CA LYS A 132 -26.12 10.43 16.82
C LYS A 132 -25.56 10.90 15.48
N LEU A 133 -26.44 10.96 14.48
CA LEU A 133 -26.06 11.41 13.14
C LEU A 133 -25.81 12.93 13.14
N PRO A 134 -24.73 13.40 12.50
CA PRO A 134 -24.53 14.83 12.27
C PRO A 134 -25.52 15.36 11.24
N CYS A 135 -25.85 16.66 11.31
CA CYS A 135 -26.63 17.31 10.26
C CYS A 135 -25.77 17.52 8.99
N ALA A 136 -26.42 17.83 7.87
CA ALA A 136 -25.73 18.05 6.60
C ALA A 136 -24.79 19.26 6.63
N GLU A 137 -25.15 20.28 7.41
CA GLU A 137 -24.35 21.47 7.64
C GLU A 137 -23.03 21.10 8.34
N ASP A 138 -23.07 20.31 9.41
CA ASP A 138 -21.87 19.87 10.13
C ASP A 138 -20.92 19.07 9.24
N CYS A 139 -21.45 18.16 8.42
CA CYS A 139 -20.66 17.35 7.48
C CYS A 139 -19.87 18.20 6.47
N THR A 140 -20.40 19.35 6.07
CA THR A 140 -19.75 20.25 5.10
C THR A 140 -18.92 21.34 5.76
N ALA A 141 -19.36 21.88 6.90
CA ALA A 141 -18.72 22.96 7.63
C ALA A 141 -17.29 22.60 8.05
N ILE A 142 -17.07 21.36 8.49
CA ILE A 142 -15.74 20.90 8.90
C ILE A 142 -14.72 20.91 7.75
N PHE A 143 -15.14 20.53 6.54
CA PHE A 143 -14.29 20.62 5.36
C PHE A 143 -14.09 22.07 4.93
N ALA A 144 -15.14 22.88 4.97
CA ALA A 144 -15.08 24.29 4.60
C ALA A 144 -14.17 25.12 5.52
N GLY A 145 -14.14 24.79 6.82
CA GLY A 145 -13.29 25.41 7.83
C GLY A 145 -11.86 24.85 7.92
N SER A 146 -11.49 23.90 7.05
CA SER A 146 -10.18 23.27 7.06
C SER A 146 -9.14 24.02 6.20
N ASN A 147 -7.91 23.50 6.20
CA ASN A 147 -6.83 23.98 5.32
C ASN A 147 -7.08 23.77 3.82
N LEU A 148 -8.20 23.15 3.41
CA LEU A 148 -8.58 22.97 2.01
C LEU A 148 -8.79 24.31 1.26
N SER A 149 -9.24 25.34 1.98
CA SER A 149 -9.37 26.71 1.46
C SER A 149 -8.05 27.29 0.95
N LEU A 150 -6.92 26.84 1.50
CA LEU A 150 -5.58 27.28 1.14
C LEU A 150 -5.04 26.56 -0.10
N MET A 151 -5.72 25.52 -0.60
CA MET A 151 -5.29 24.81 -1.79
C MET A 151 -5.39 25.70 -3.03
N GLY A 152 -6.31 26.66 -3.11
CA GLY A 152 -6.56 27.46 -4.33
C GLY A 152 -7.17 26.63 -5.46
N GLN A 153 -7.22 27.18 -6.68
CA GLN A 153 -7.94 26.55 -7.80
C GLN A 153 -7.34 25.20 -8.23
N ALA A 154 -8.21 24.25 -8.56
CA ALA A 154 -7.87 23.00 -9.23
C ALA A 154 -9.02 22.58 -10.16
N ASP A 155 -8.73 22.28 -11.43
CA ASP A 155 -9.75 21.86 -12.39
C ASP A 155 -10.15 20.39 -12.16
N ILE A 156 -9.16 19.54 -11.88
CA ILE A 156 -9.31 18.10 -11.64
C ILE A 156 -8.78 17.78 -10.24
N VAL A 157 -9.56 17.08 -9.42
CA VAL A 157 -9.10 16.58 -8.11
C VAL A 157 -9.13 15.06 -8.09
N ILE A 158 -8.01 14.46 -7.70
CA ILE A 158 -7.87 13.02 -7.53
C ILE A 158 -7.88 12.74 -6.03
N LEU A 159 -8.77 11.84 -5.60
CA LEU A 159 -9.04 11.50 -4.19
C LEU A 159 -8.68 10.04 -3.89
N GLY A 160 -8.52 9.72 -2.60
CA GLY A 160 -8.37 8.35 -2.11
C GLY A 160 -6.91 7.89 -2.11
N HIS A 161 -6.58 6.81 -2.82
CA HIS A 161 -5.23 6.22 -2.88
C HIS A 161 -4.23 7.01 -3.75
N VAL A 162 -4.16 8.33 -3.56
CA VAL A 162 -3.37 9.27 -4.38
C VAL A 162 -1.87 9.02 -4.35
N GLU A 163 -1.32 8.63 -3.20
CA GLU A 163 0.12 8.38 -3.02
C GLU A 163 0.60 7.25 -3.93
N ALA A 164 -0.23 6.23 -4.14
CA ALA A 164 0.13 5.05 -4.92
C ALA A 164 0.18 5.30 -6.44
N VAL A 165 -0.48 6.34 -6.93
CA VAL A 165 -0.56 6.65 -8.37
C VAL A 165 0.18 7.93 -8.75
N LEU A 166 0.76 8.62 -7.77
CA LEU A 166 1.45 9.88 -7.97
C LEU A 166 2.59 9.72 -9.00
N PRO A 167 2.76 10.68 -9.93
CA PRO A 167 3.93 10.70 -10.81
C PRO A 167 5.23 10.78 -9.97
N MET A 168 6.24 10.01 -10.35
CA MET A 168 7.56 10.09 -9.70
C MET A 168 8.19 11.42 -10.10
N THR A 169 8.17 12.35 -9.18
CA THR A 169 8.55 13.75 -9.38
C THR A 169 9.05 14.25 -8.03
N ALA A 170 10.05 15.13 -7.99
CA ALA A 170 10.77 15.53 -6.77
C ALA A 170 10.03 16.53 -5.86
N TYR A 171 8.81 16.96 -6.19
CA TYR A 171 8.10 17.98 -5.40
C TYR A 171 7.51 17.46 -4.08
N MET A 172 7.64 18.28 -3.03
CA MET A 172 7.05 18.08 -1.71
C MET A 172 5.53 18.27 -1.73
N TRP A 173 4.84 17.62 -0.79
CA TRP A 173 3.42 17.86 -0.54
C TRP A 173 3.19 19.21 0.12
N GLU A 174 2.19 19.94 -0.33
CA GLU A 174 1.77 21.22 0.21
C GLU A 174 0.61 21.05 1.20
N ARG A 175 0.53 21.95 2.18
CA ARG A 175 -0.52 21.95 3.21
C ARG A 175 -1.14 23.32 3.49
N GLY A 176 -0.51 24.40 3.02
CA GLY A 176 -0.93 25.78 3.27
C GLY A 176 -0.81 26.26 4.74
N THR A 177 -0.77 25.37 5.72
CA THR A 177 -0.69 25.68 7.15
C THR A 177 0.28 24.76 7.88
N TRP A 178 0.88 25.22 8.98
CA TRP A 178 1.68 24.40 9.90
C TRP A 178 0.93 24.06 11.20
N VAL A 179 -0.31 24.52 11.33
CA VAL A 179 -1.17 24.25 12.50
C VAL A 179 -1.70 22.82 12.40
N ARG A 180 -1.17 21.92 13.22
CA ARG A 180 -1.46 20.47 13.16
C ARG A 180 -2.96 20.16 13.28
N ASP A 181 -3.66 20.84 14.18
CA ASP A 181 -5.09 20.55 14.44
C ASP A 181 -6.02 21.00 13.30
N GLN A 182 -5.53 21.83 12.38
CA GLN A 182 -6.27 22.29 11.20
C GLN A 182 -5.83 21.58 9.91
N GLN A 183 -4.84 20.70 9.99
CA GLN A 183 -4.24 20.04 8.83
C GLN A 183 -5.00 18.73 8.50
N LEU A 184 -6.13 18.84 7.81
CA LEU A 184 -6.90 17.69 7.31
C LEU A 184 -6.44 17.19 5.95
N PHE A 185 -5.78 18.05 5.19
CA PHE A 185 -5.39 17.80 3.81
C PHE A 185 -3.92 18.10 3.55
N GLU A 186 -3.34 17.36 2.62
CA GLU A 186 -2.18 17.79 1.85
C GLU A 186 -2.50 17.63 0.38
N TRP A 187 -1.88 18.42 -0.48
CA TRP A 187 -2.07 18.30 -1.91
C TRP A 187 -0.75 18.36 -2.66
N ARG A 188 -0.81 17.84 -3.89
CA ARG A 188 0.21 18.07 -4.90
C ARG A 188 -0.45 18.46 -6.19
N LYS A 189 0.01 19.57 -6.77
CA LYS A 189 -0.50 20.05 -8.05
C LYS A 189 0.43 19.74 -9.20
N ILE A 190 -0.17 19.47 -10.35
CA ILE A 190 0.50 19.48 -11.64
C ILE A 190 -0.33 20.33 -12.61
N ILE A 191 0.34 20.96 -13.56
CA ILE A 191 -0.30 21.71 -14.64
C ILE A 191 -0.11 20.89 -15.91
N LEU A 192 -1.22 20.54 -16.56
CA LEU A 192 -1.19 19.80 -17.82
C LEU A 192 -0.81 20.73 -18.98
N PRO A 193 -0.29 20.22 -20.13
CA PRO A 193 0.12 21.05 -21.26
C PRO A 193 -0.97 22.01 -21.79
N HIS A 194 -2.24 21.64 -21.64
CA HIS A 194 -3.40 22.46 -21.99
C HIS A 194 -3.86 23.40 -20.84
N GLY A 195 -3.02 23.63 -19.84
CA GLY A 195 -3.23 24.61 -18.76
C GLY A 195 -4.13 24.17 -17.60
N LYS A 196 -4.79 23.01 -17.66
CA LYS A 196 -5.62 22.56 -16.53
C LYS A 196 -4.75 22.14 -15.35
N VAL A 197 -5.20 22.49 -14.15
CA VAL A 197 -4.58 22.17 -12.88
C VAL A 197 -5.17 20.88 -12.32
N VAL A 198 -4.33 19.89 -12.07
CA VAL A 198 -4.71 18.63 -11.40
C VAL A 198 -4.15 18.65 -9.99
N SER A 199 -5.00 18.39 -8.99
CA SER A 199 -4.59 18.24 -7.59
C SER A 199 -4.77 16.80 -7.13
N TYR A 200 -3.69 16.17 -6.69
CA TYR A 200 -3.71 14.92 -5.94
C TYR A 200 -3.93 15.29 -4.47
N LEU A 201 -5.12 15.03 -3.94
CA LEU A 201 -5.50 15.46 -2.60
C LEU A 201 -5.42 14.29 -1.61
N GLY A 202 -4.43 14.35 -0.72
CA GLY A 202 -4.28 13.45 0.40
C GLY A 202 -5.15 13.89 1.57
N CYS A 203 -5.89 12.94 2.15
CA CYS A 203 -6.80 13.19 3.27
C CYS A 203 -6.30 12.45 4.51
N MET A 204 -6.17 13.13 5.65
CA MET A 204 -5.76 12.47 6.90
C MET A 204 -6.84 11.52 7.44
N ILE A 205 -8.10 11.79 7.10
CA ILE A 205 -9.28 11.00 7.44
C ILE A 205 -9.58 9.89 6.43
N SER A 206 -10.38 8.91 6.85
CA SER A 206 -11.04 7.99 5.92
C SER A 206 -12.22 8.70 5.26
N LEU A 207 -12.17 8.89 3.94
CA LEU A 207 -13.35 9.31 3.18
C LEU A 207 -14.27 8.09 3.04
N TRP A 208 -15.39 8.10 3.76
CA TRP A 208 -16.32 6.97 3.86
C TRP A 208 -17.74 7.46 3.63
N GLY A 209 -18.49 6.79 2.75
CA GLY A 209 -19.88 7.13 2.50
C GLY A 209 -20.08 8.57 2.04
N ASP A 210 -21.08 9.20 2.64
CA ASP A 210 -21.49 10.59 2.47
C ASP A 210 -20.38 11.64 2.67
N LEU A 211 -19.25 11.30 3.32
CA LEU A 211 -18.10 12.19 3.43
C LEU A 211 -17.50 12.56 2.09
N VAL A 212 -17.47 11.63 1.13
CA VAL A 212 -16.95 11.93 -0.22
C VAL A 212 -17.82 12.97 -0.91
N GLY A 213 -19.15 12.83 -0.80
CA GLY A 213 -20.09 13.81 -1.35
C GLY A 213 -19.97 15.18 -0.68
N SER A 214 -19.85 15.21 0.65
CA SER A 214 -19.64 16.45 1.42
C SER A 214 -18.36 17.18 1.00
N LEU A 215 -17.26 16.44 0.83
CA LEU A 215 -16.00 16.99 0.33
C LEU A 215 -16.13 17.54 -1.10
N ILE A 216 -16.81 16.84 -2.00
CA ILE A 216 -17.01 17.28 -3.39
C ILE A 216 -17.73 18.64 -3.46
N ARG A 217 -18.80 18.82 -2.67
CA ARG A 217 -19.53 20.09 -2.61
C ARG A 217 -18.63 21.24 -2.17
N VAL A 218 -17.77 20.99 -1.16
CA VAL A 218 -16.81 21.99 -0.66
C VAL A 218 -15.71 22.25 -1.69
N LEU A 219 -15.19 21.23 -2.36
CA LEU A 219 -14.19 21.36 -3.43
C LEU A 219 -14.70 22.22 -4.58
N LYS A 220 -15.95 22.04 -5.02
CA LYS A 220 -16.57 22.93 -6.02
C LYS A 220 -16.56 24.37 -5.52
N LYS A 221 -17.03 24.61 -4.29
CA LYS A 221 -17.20 25.94 -3.70
C LYS A 221 -15.86 26.67 -3.49
N LEU A 222 -14.85 25.98 -2.95
CA LEU A 222 -13.59 26.60 -2.53
C LEU A 222 -12.49 26.56 -3.59
N ASN A 223 -12.50 25.54 -4.46
CA ASN A 223 -11.40 25.27 -5.37
C ASN A 223 -11.81 25.26 -6.86
N ASN A 224 -13.09 25.53 -7.15
CA ASN A 224 -13.67 25.59 -8.49
C ASN A 224 -13.42 24.32 -9.33
N VAL A 225 -13.55 23.16 -8.69
CA VAL A 225 -13.35 21.86 -9.34
C VAL A 225 -14.42 21.61 -10.41
N SER A 226 -13.98 21.05 -11.54
CA SER A 226 -14.86 20.62 -12.64
C SER A 226 -14.88 19.10 -12.84
N CYS A 227 -13.88 18.38 -12.32
CA CYS A 227 -13.83 16.92 -12.36
C CYS A 227 -13.20 16.33 -11.09
N VAL A 228 -13.80 15.25 -10.58
CA VAL A 228 -13.27 14.47 -9.47
C VAL A 228 -13.07 13.02 -9.90
N VAL A 229 -11.90 12.47 -9.59
CA VAL A 229 -11.56 11.05 -9.77
C VAL A 229 -11.32 10.40 -8.42
N HIS A 230 -12.13 9.42 -8.03
CA HIS A 230 -11.98 8.71 -6.77
C HIS A 230 -11.22 7.38 -6.93
N LEU A 231 -10.12 7.22 -6.19
CA LEU A 231 -9.29 6.02 -6.18
C LEU A 231 -9.52 5.22 -4.90
N GLY A 232 -10.25 4.12 -5.01
CA GLY A 232 -10.78 3.39 -3.86
C GLY A 232 -10.62 1.88 -3.98
N LYS A 233 -11.43 1.19 -3.20
CA LYS A 233 -11.54 -0.27 -3.20
C LYS A 233 -13.00 -0.67 -3.24
N ALA A 234 -13.28 -1.83 -3.81
CA ALA A 234 -14.60 -2.41 -3.87
C ALA A 234 -14.55 -3.92 -3.59
N GLY A 235 -15.68 -4.48 -3.18
CA GLY A 235 -15.96 -5.91 -3.21
C GLY A 235 -16.54 -6.33 -4.56
N SER A 236 -16.27 -7.55 -5.01
CA SER A 236 -16.89 -8.11 -6.21
C SER A 236 -18.02 -9.06 -5.85
N LEU A 237 -19.21 -8.85 -6.45
CA LEU A 237 -20.35 -9.76 -6.41
C LEU A 237 -20.27 -10.86 -7.47
N ARG A 238 -19.17 -10.89 -8.24
CA ARG A 238 -18.90 -11.83 -9.32
C ARG A 238 -17.56 -12.53 -9.10
N SER A 239 -17.46 -13.80 -9.49
CA SER A 239 -16.16 -14.51 -9.55
C SER A 239 -15.49 -14.40 -10.93
N ARG A 240 -16.22 -13.92 -11.95
CA ARG A 240 -15.75 -13.77 -13.33
C ARG A 240 -16.26 -12.48 -13.97
N THR A 241 -15.47 -11.89 -14.86
CA THR A 241 -15.86 -10.71 -15.64
C THR A 241 -16.95 -11.08 -16.66
N LYS A 242 -17.89 -10.16 -16.92
CA LYS A 242 -18.93 -10.34 -17.95
C LYS A 242 -18.36 -10.31 -19.37
N ALA A 243 -17.34 -9.50 -19.61
CA ALA A 243 -16.83 -9.24 -20.96
C ALA A 243 -16.17 -10.47 -21.60
N ASN A 244 -15.41 -11.26 -20.83
CA ASN A 244 -14.63 -12.39 -21.36
C ASN A 244 -14.52 -13.60 -20.41
N GLY A 245 -15.26 -13.62 -19.30
CA GLY A 245 -15.26 -14.75 -18.37
C GLY A 245 -13.97 -14.94 -17.56
N SER A 246 -13.06 -13.96 -17.59
CA SER A 246 -11.80 -14.02 -16.82
C SER A 246 -12.09 -14.04 -15.33
N VAL A 247 -11.32 -14.83 -14.58
CA VAL A 247 -11.45 -14.94 -13.12
C VAL A 247 -11.15 -13.58 -12.47
N ILE A 248 -11.98 -13.20 -11.50
CA ILE A 248 -11.77 -12.00 -10.70
C ILE A 248 -10.90 -12.34 -9.50
N GLN A 249 -9.65 -11.90 -9.52
CA GLN A 249 -8.72 -12.09 -8.41
C GLN A 249 -8.62 -10.81 -7.56
N PRO A 250 -8.68 -10.91 -6.22
CA PRO A 250 -8.55 -9.76 -5.33
C PRO A 250 -7.17 -9.11 -5.51
N ASN A 251 -7.12 -7.80 -5.28
CA ASN A 251 -5.96 -6.93 -5.38
C ASN A 251 -5.31 -6.82 -6.78
N GLN A 252 -5.87 -7.42 -7.83
CA GLN A 252 -5.24 -7.45 -9.16
C GLN A 252 -6.03 -6.74 -10.27
N ILE A 253 -7.31 -6.46 -10.01
CA ILE A 253 -8.25 -5.93 -11.01
C ILE A 253 -8.66 -4.52 -10.62
N VAL A 254 -8.67 -3.65 -11.62
CA VAL A 254 -9.16 -2.28 -11.53
C VAL A 254 -10.53 -2.22 -12.20
N VAL A 255 -11.52 -1.71 -11.49
CA VAL A 255 -12.89 -1.58 -11.95
C VAL A 255 -13.35 -0.13 -11.97
N THR A 256 -14.36 0.12 -12.79
CA THR A 256 -15.11 1.37 -12.87
C THR A 256 -16.57 1.07 -13.23
N GLY A 257 -17.36 2.11 -13.47
CA GLY A 257 -18.77 1.98 -13.83
C GLY A 257 -19.39 3.33 -14.19
N SER A 258 -20.57 3.27 -14.79
CA SER A 258 -21.36 4.43 -15.20
C SER A 258 -22.76 4.42 -14.54
N SER A 259 -22.95 3.53 -13.56
CA SER A 259 -24.19 3.41 -12.78
C SER A 259 -23.89 2.91 -11.35
N SER A 260 -24.67 3.42 -10.39
CA SER A 260 -24.62 3.00 -8.99
C SER A 260 -26.03 3.01 -8.39
N CYS A 261 -26.24 2.25 -7.32
CA CYS A 261 -27.51 2.19 -6.62
C CYS A 261 -27.33 2.02 -5.11
N VAL A 262 -28.31 2.50 -4.35
CA VAL A 262 -28.45 2.29 -2.90
C VAL A 262 -29.92 1.99 -2.62
N GLY A 263 -30.20 0.82 -2.07
CA GLY A 263 -31.59 0.39 -1.83
C GLY A 263 -32.41 0.35 -3.13
N LYS A 264 -33.39 1.26 -3.27
CA LYS A 264 -34.23 1.40 -4.47
C LYS A 264 -33.79 2.55 -5.38
N GLU A 265 -32.89 3.40 -4.92
CA GLU A 265 -32.41 4.55 -5.67
C GLU A 265 -31.28 4.15 -6.62
N SER A 266 -31.21 4.83 -7.76
CA SER A 266 -30.18 4.59 -8.76
C SER A 266 -29.74 5.87 -9.45
N VAL A 267 -28.47 5.90 -9.86
CA VAL A 267 -27.85 7.02 -10.55
C VAL A 267 -27.03 6.50 -11.74
N GLN A 268 -26.96 7.30 -12.81
CA GLN A 268 -26.18 7.01 -14.02
C GLN A 268 -25.43 8.26 -14.48
N TRP A 269 -24.22 8.14 -14.99
CA TRP A 269 -23.45 9.32 -15.40
C TRP A 269 -22.52 8.99 -16.56
N SER A 270 -22.00 10.04 -17.20
CA SER A 270 -20.95 9.89 -18.20
C SER A 270 -19.62 9.65 -17.49
N ASN A 271 -19.01 8.49 -17.72
CA ASN A 271 -17.75 8.13 -17.10
C ASN A 271 -16.56 8.71 -17.89
N PRO A 272 -15.64 9.46 -17.25
CA PRO A 272 -14.47 10.03 -17.93
C PRO A 272 -13.53 8.98 -18.55
N PHE A 273 -13.63 7.71 -18.16
CA PHE A 273 -12.82 6.60 -18.66
C PHE A 273 -13.49 5.79 -19.79
N GLU A 274 -14.55 6.30 -20.42
CA GLU A 274 -15.30 5.59 -21.49
C GLU A 274 -14.38 5.12 -22.64
N TYR A 275 -13.40 5.94 -23.02
CA TYR A 275 -12.41 5.57 -24.03
C TYR A 275 -11.55 4.37 -23.61
N ASP A 276 -11.11 4.31 -22.35
CA ASP A 276 -10.35 3.19 -21.81
C ASP A 276 -11.20 1.91 -21.68
N ILE A 277 -12.50 2.06 -21.38
CA ILE A 277 -13.46 0.95 -21.29
C ILE A 277 -13.69 0.30 -22.66
N THR A 278 -13.68 1.08 -23.75
CA THR A 278 -14.02 0.60 -25.10
C THR A 278 -12.85 -0.05 -25.84
N ARG A 279 -11.58 0.22 -25.47
CA ARG A 279 -10.37 -0.35 -26.11
C ARG A 279 -9.90 -1.70 -25.56
N GLN A 280 -10.81 -2.56 -25.09
CA GLN A 280 -10.51 -3.82 -24.37
C GLN A 280 -9.59 -4.83 -25.09
N ASP A 281 -9.25 -4.62 -26.37
CA ASP A 281 -8.66 -5.63 -27.24
C ASP A 281 -7.15 -5.48 -27.54
N GLN A 282 -6.44 -4.46 -27.01
CA GLN A 282 -5.05 -4.20 -27.44
C GLN A 282 -4.04 -3.81 -26.33
N SER A 283 -4.41 -3.77 -25.05
CA SER A 283 -3.47 -3.38 -23.98
C SER A 283 -3.54 -4.24 -22.72
N SER A 284 -2.41 -4.37 -22.01
CA SER A 284 -2.27 -5.06 -20.72
C SER A 284 -2.92 -4.31 -19.54
N THR A 285 -3.55 -3.16 -19.80
CA THR A 285 -4.23 -2.27 -18.84
C THR A 285 -5.76 -2.47 -18.86
N LYS A 286 -6.23 -3.71 -18.69
CA LYS A 286 -7.67 -4.04 -18.71
C LYS A 286 -8.41 -3.36 -17.56
N LEU A 287 -9.10 -2.25 -17.84
CA LEU A 287 -10.10 -1.62 -16.99
C LEU A 287 -11.44 -2.33 -17.21
N VAL A 288 -12.11 -2.74 -16.13
CA VAL A 288 -13.38 -3.47 -16.22
C VAL A 288 -14.53 -2.57 -15.75
N ALA A 289 -15.50 -2.32 -16.63
CA ALA A 289 -16.71 -1.60 -16.27
C ALA A 289 -17.79 -2.56 -15.76
N GLY A 290 -18.60 -2.12 -14.80
CA GLY A 290 -19.74 -2.87 -14.30
C GLY A 290 -20.72 -2.00 -13.50
N GLN A 291 -21.80 -2.63 -13.04
CA GLN A 291 -22.81 -1.95 -12.22
C GLN A 291 -22.38 -1.94 -10.74
N ASN A 292 -22.39 -0.77 -10.11
CA ASN A 292 -22.05 -0.62 -8.71
C ASN A 292 -23.31 -0.64 -7.81
N VAL A 293 -23.16 -1.13 -6.58
CA VAL A 293 -24.09 -0.88 -5.47
C VAL A 293 -23.28 -0.30 -4.30
N SER A 294 -23.74 0.77 -3.68
CA SER A 294 -23.10 1.30 -2.48
C SER A 294 -23.85 0.85 -1.22
N VAL A 295 -23.13 0.62 -0.13
CA VAL A 295 -23.67 0.34 1.20
C VAL A 295 -22.98 1.22 2.22
N PHE A 296 -23.67 1.62 3.30
CA PHE A 296 -23.04 2.46 4.34
C PHE A 296 -21.89 1.75 5.06
N SER A 297 -21.85 0.41 5.00
CA SER A 297 -20.84 -0.39 5.69
C SER A 297 -20.74 -1.79 5.10
N PRO A 298 -19.54 -2.36 4.94
CA PRO A 298 -19.38 -3.76 4.59
C PRO A 298 -20.04 -4.72 5.58
N LEU A 299 -20.33 -4.25 6.79
CA LEU A 299 -20.99 -5.04 7.83
C LEU A 299 -22.41 -5.50 7.46
N VAL A 300 -23.08 -4.81 6.53
CA VAL A 300 -24.45 -5.18 6.09
C VAL A 300 -24.48 -6.20 4.96
N GLU A 301 -23.31 -6.61 4.48
CA GLU A 301 -23.15 -7.61 3.42
C GLU A 301 -23.43 -9.01 3.99
N THR A 302 -24.68 -9.26 4.37
CA THR A 302 -25.16 -10.57 4.79
C THR A 302 -25.35 -11.50 3.59
N GLY A 303 -25.49 -12.80 3.82
CA GLY A 303 -25.81 -13.77 2.77
C GLY A 303 -27.13 -13.44 2.08
N VAL A 304 -28.12 -12.96 2.84
CA VAL A 304 -29.41 -12.49 2.29
C VAL A 304 -29.21 -11.28 1.38
N TRP A 305 -28.44 -10.28 1.84
CA TRP A 305 -28.11 -9.11 1.04
C TRP A 305 -27.35 -9.53 -0.24
N PHE A 306 -26.37 -10.42 -0.12
CA PHE A 306 -25.58 -10.90 -1.25
C PHE A 306 -26.47 -11.57 -2.31
N GLU A 307 -27.38 -12.46 -1.92
CA GLU A 307 -28.30 -13.12 -2.86
C GLU A 307 -29.25 -12.14 -3.55
N GLN A 308 -29.69 -11.10 -2.84
CA GLN A 308 -30.52 -10.03 -3.41
C GLN A 308 -29.77 -9.22 -4.49
N TRP A 309 -28.47 -9.00 -4.33
CA TRP A 309 -27.67 -8.08 -5.14
C TRP A 309 -26.78 -8.73 -6.19
N ARG A 310 -26.33 -9.97 -6.00
CA ARG A 310 -25.41 -10.67 -6.91
C ARG A 310 -25.89 -10.81 -8.35
N LYS A 311 -27.18 -10.61 -8.62
CA LYS A 311 -27.76 -10.59 -9.98
C LYS A 311 -27.89 -9.18 -10.56
N LYS A 312 -27.94 -8.15 -9.71
CA LYS A 312 -28.25 -6.75 -10.04
C LYS A 312 -27.02 -5.86 -10.12
N ALA A 313 -25.97 -6.17 -9.39
CA ALA A 313 -24.72 -5.41 -9.40
C ALA A 313 -23.53 -6.35 -9.65
N ASP A 314 -22.40 -5.73 -9.98
CA ASP A 314 -21.13 -6.40 -10.21
C ASP A 314 -20.16 -6.08 -9.07
N TRP A 315 -20.14 -4.83 -8.61
CA TRP A 315 -19.26 -4.34 -7.53
C TRP A 315 -20.07 -3.77 -6.37
N VAL A 316 -19.50 -3.84 -5.16
CA VAL A 316 -20.01 -3.17 -3.96
C VAL A 316 -18.94 -2.26 -3.36
N ASP A 317 -19.32 -1.06 -2.96
CA ASP A 317 -18.44 -0.10 -2.29
C ASP A 317 -19.21 0.70 -1.22
N CYS A 318 -18.58 1.72 -0.66
CA CYS A 318 -19.27 2.62 0.28
C CYS A 318 -19.45 4.04 -0.25
N GLU A 319 -18.78 4.45 -1.33
CA GLU A 319 -18.59 5.88 -1.63
C GLU A 319 -19.23 6.37 -2.94
N VAL A 320 -19.29 5.52 -3.97
CA VAL A 320 -19.56 5.93 -5.36
C VAL A 320 -20.94 6.55 -5.51
N PHE A 321 -21.98 5.99 -4.88
CA PHE A 321 -23.33 6.55 -4.99
C PHE A 321 -23.41 8.00 -4.47
N ASP A 322 -22.91 8.26 -3.27
CA ASP A 322 -22.91 9.59 -2.66
C ASP A 322 -22.01 10.58 -3.40
N ALA A 323 -20.87 10.11 -3.91
CA ALA A 323 -19.99 10.92 -4.73
C ALA A 323 -20.69 11.41 -6.02
N VAL A 324 -21.37 10.50 -6.74
CA VAL A 324 -22.10 10.83 -7.97
C VAL A 324 -23.28 11.77 -7.68
N ARG A 325 -24.01 11.52 -6.59
CA ARG A 325 -25.12 12.39 -6.16
C ARG A 325 -24.62 13.83 -5.93
N ALA A 326 -23.55 14.00 -5.15
CA ALA A 326 -22.96 15.31 -4.91
C ALA A 326 -22.45 15.96 -6.21
N CYS A 327 -21.74 15.21 -7.06
CA CYS A 327 -21.25 15.73 -8.34
C CYS A 327 -22.37 16.25 -9.24
N ARG A 328 -23.53 15.59 -9.29
CA ARG A 328 -24.70 16.06 -10.04
C ARG A 328 -25.30 17.33 -9.45
N GLU A 329 -25.37 17.44 -8.12
CA GLU A 329 -25.90 18.62 -7.44
C GLU A 329 -25.06 19.89 -7.71
N VAL A 330 -23.74 19.73 -7.87
CA VAL A 330 -22.80 20.86 -8.00
C VAL A 330 -22.12 20.97 -9.38
N ASP A 331 -22.63 20.25 -10.37
CA ASP A 331 -22.13 20.21 -11.75
C ASP A 331 -20.61 19.97 -11.83
N VAL A 332 -20.21 18.76 -11.44
CA VAL A 332 -18.84 18.23 -11.47
C VAL A 332 -18.85 16.87 -12.15
N HIS A 333 -17.89 16.63 -13.06
CA HIS A 333 -17.72 15.31 -13.67
C HIS A 333 -17.12 14.32 -12.68
N PHE A 334 -17.62 13.09 -12.66
CA PHE A 334 -17.18 12.06 -11.73
C PHE A 334 -16.63 10.84 -12.45
N GLY A 335 -15.45 10.39 -12.04
CA GLY A 335 -14.91 9.09 -12.37
C GLY A 335 -14.43 8.37 -11.13
N TYR A 336 -14.34 7.05 -11.19
CA TYR A 336 -13.68 6.27 -10.15
C TYR A 336 -12.87 5.13 -10.74
N LEU A 337 -11.78 4.79 -10.07
CA LEU A 337 -11.00 3.58 -10.31
C LEU A 337 -10.86 2.87 -8.98
N HIS A 338 -11.46 1.68 -8.86
CA HIS A 338 -11.40 0.89 -7.63
C HIS A 338 -10.62 -0.40 -7.84
N ILE A 339 -9.85 -0.80 -6.83
CA ILE A 339 -9.26 -2.15 -6.79
C ILE A 339 -10.29 -3.08 -6.15
N ILE A 340 -10.58 -4.21 -6.80
CA ILE A 340 -11.34 -5.27 -6.14
C ILE A 340 -10.48 -5.84 -5.02
N SER A 341 -10.74 -5.52 -3.76
CA SER A 341 -9.97 -6.01 -2.61
C SER A 341 -10.55 -7.27 -1.99
N ASP A 342 -11.79 -7.61 -2.32
CA ASP A 342 -12.49 -8.78 -1.82
C ASP A 342 -13.48 -9.31 -2.87
N VAL A 343 -13.74 -10.61 -2.87
CA VAL A 343 -14.65 -11.26 -3.81
C VAL A 343 -15.73 -12.00 -3.01
N LEU A 344 -16.87 -11.37 -2.80
CA LEU A 344 -17.97 -11.94 -2.00
C LEU A 344 -18.53 -13.22 -2.63
N ALA A 345 -18.47 -13.33 -3.96
CA ALA A 345 -18.99 -14.48 -4.70
C ALA A 345 -18.17 -15.76 -4.54
N GLN A 346 -16.91 -15.66 -4.09
CA GLN A 346 -16.01 -16.79 -3.95
C GLN A 346 -14.95 -16.49 -2.89
N TYR A 347 -14.76 -17.41 -1.95
CA TYR A 347 -13.74 -17.22 -0.92
C TYR A 347 -12.32 -17.22 -1.52
N TYR A 348 -11.53 -16.22 -1.11
CA TYR A 348 -10.10 -16.15 -1.33
C TYR A 348 -9.36 -15.95 0.01
N PRO A 349 -8.12 -16.46 0.14
CA PRO A 349 -7.28 -16.18 1.30
C PRO A 349 -7.01 -14.69 1.48
N GLU A 350 -6.86 -13.93 0.39
CA GLU A 350 -6.79 -12.47 0.41
C GLU A 350 -8.19 -11.85 0.47
N ASN A 351 -8.48 -11.08 1.50
CA ASN A 351 -9.77 -10.41 1.72
C ASN A 351 -9.61 -9.16 2.63
N LEU A 352 -10.74 -8.56 3.03
CA LEU A 352 -10.77 -7.33 3.84
C LEU A 352 -10.09 -7.46 5.21
N SER A 353 -9.89 -8.67 5.74
CA SER A 353 -9.29 -8.88 7.07
C SER A 353 -7.76 -8.96 7.07
N ASN A 354 -7.13 -9.07 5.91
CA ASN A 354 -5.69 -9.29 5.80
C ASN A 354 -5.04 -8.44 4.71
N GLU A 355 -5.60 -7.24 4.49
CA GLU A 355 -5.13 -6.30 3.47
C GLU A 355 -3.67 -5.82 3.64
N ARG A 356 -3.09 -6.02 4.84
CA ARG A 356 -1.71 -5.64 5.19
C ARG A 356 -0.70 -6.75 4.89
N ASP A 357 -1.14 -7.96 4.59
CA ASP A 357 -0.28 -9.09 4.30
C ASP A 357 0.58 -8.83 3.05
N THR A 358 1.80 -9.37 3.04
CA THR A 358 2.82 -9.09 2.02
C THR A 358 2.34 -9.45 0.61
N LEU A 359 1.65 -10.59 0.46
CA LEU A 359 1.10 -11.04 -0.83
C LEU A 359 0.04 -10.07 -1.36
N ALA A 360 -0.92 -9.67 -0.51
CA ALA A 360 -1.96 -8.71 -0.85
C ALA A 360 -1.38 -7.35 -1.25
N ARG A 361 -0.32 -6.88 -0.57
CA ARG A 361 0.39 -5.66 -0.93
C ARG A 361 1.13 -5.77 -2.27
N SER A 362 1.71 -6.92 -2.57
CA SER A 362 2.40 -7.19 -3.84
C SER A 362 1.43 -7.14 -5.03
N HIS A 363 0.34 -7.91 -4.97
CA HIS A 363 -0.70 -7.91 -5.99
C HIS A 363 -1.29 -6.51 -6.20
N ARG A 364 -1.57 -5.79 -5.11
CA ARG A 364 -2.12 -4.44 -5.15
C ARG A 364 -1.19 -3.42 -5.83
N ARG A 365 0.13 -3.61 -5.75
CA ARG A 365 1.09 -2.74 -6.46
C ARG A 365 0.87 -2.80 -7.97
N LEU A 366 0.70 -4.00 -8.53
CA LEU A 366 0.41 -4.16 -9.97
C LEU A 366 -0.93 -3.50 -10.36
N ALA A 367 -1.95 -3.57 -9.50
CA ALA A 367 -3.21 -2.88 -9.73
C ALA A 367 -3.04 -1.34 -9.69
N PHE A 368 -2.22 -0.80 -8.79
CA PHE A 368 -1.89 0.63 -8.78
C PHE A 368 -1.12 1.06 -10.03
N ASP A 369 -0.19 0.24 -10.55
CA ASP A 369 0.50 0.53 -11.80
C ASP A 369 -0.47 0.60 -12.99
N LYS A 370 -1.49 -0.28 -13.02
CA LYS A 370 -2.58 -0.21 -14.01
C LYS A 370 -3.40 1.07 -13.83
N MET A 371 -3.79 1.43 -12.60
CA MET A 371 -4.50 2.68 -12.32
C MET A 371 -3.71 3.90 -12.79
N LYS A 372 -2.40 3.93 -12.54
CA LYS A 372 -1.51 5.02 -12.94
C LYS A 372 -1.47 5.19 -14.46
N LYS A 373 -1.42 4.09 -15.23
CA LYS A 373 -1.47 4.12 -16.70
C LYS A 373 -2.80 4.66 -17.23
N ILE A 374 -3.92 4.17 -16.70
CA ILE A 374 -5.27 4.63 -17.08
C ILE A 374 -5.44 6.11 -16.77
N LEU A 375 -5.08 6.51 -15.54
CA LEU A 375 -5.13 7.90 -15.11
C LEU A 375 -4.25 8.80 -15.98
N GLY A 376 -3.03 8.36 -16.33
CA GLY A 376 -2.16 9.10 -17.24
C GLY A 376 -2.79 9.29 -18.63
N GLY A 377 -3.43 8.25 -19.17
CA GLY A 377 -4.18 8.31 -20.43
C GLY A 377 -5.35 9.30 -20.38
N PHE A 378 -6.13 9.29 -19.30
CA PHE A 378 -7.22 10.25 -19.07
C PHE A 378 -6.70 11.71 -18.99
N LEU A 379 -5.63 11.93 -18.23
CA LEU A 379 -5.05 13.27 -18.07
C LEU A 379 -4.40 13.78 -19.37
N ALA A 380 -3.91 12.89 -20.24
CA ALA A 380 -3.36 13.25 -21.54
C ALA A 380 -4.42 13.43 -22.64
N SER A 381 -5.53 12.70 -22.57
CA SER A 381 -6.56 12.63 -23.62
C SER A 381 -7.67 13.67 -23.49
N SER A 382 -7.68 14.48 -22.44
CA SER A 382 -8.63 15.60 -22.26
C SER A 382 -8.67 16.48 -23.51
N HIS A 383 -9.77 16.37 -24.27
CA HIS A 383 -9.81 16.65 -25.71
C HIS A 383 -9.39 18.08 -26.11
N SER A 384 -8.70 18.11 -27.23
CA SER A 384 -8.52 19.23 -28.14
C SER A 384 -9.82 20.01 -28.37
N GLY A 385 -9.88 21.23 -27.84
CA GLY A 385 -10.65 22.29 -28.47
C GLY A 385 -10.07 22.59 -29.86
N LYS A 386 -10.93 22.73 -30.86
CA LYS A 386 -10.62 22.96 -32.29
C LYS A 386 -9.53 24.01 -32.56
N LEU A 387 -8.72 23.75 -33.60
CA LEU A 387 -7.73 24.63 -34.23
C LEU A 387 -8.21 26.08 -34.51
N LEU A 388 -7.34 27.08 -34.30
CA LEU A 388 -6.85 28.03 -35.33
C LEU A 388 -5.78 29.01 -34.77
N LEU A 389 -4.65 29.03 -35.48
CA LEU A 389 -3.74 30.12 -35.83
C LEU A 389 -2.82 30.86 -34.82
N SER A 390 -1.57 30.88 -35.28
CA SER A 390 -0.48 31.87 -35.18
C SER A 390 0.48 31.79 -33.98
N PRO A 391 1.81 31.83 -34.25
CA PRO A 391 2.82 31.83 -33.20
C PRO A 391 2.76 33.15 -32.43
N PRO A 392 2.76 33.15 -31.09
CA PRO A 392 2.82 34.40 -30.34
C PRO A 392 4.19 35.02 -30.54
N GLN A 393 4.20 36.25 -31.04
CA GLN A 393 5.37 37.11 -30.97
C GLN A 393 5.75 37.31 -29.51
N ILE A 394 6.98 36.94 -29.17
CA ILE A 394 7.59 37.21 -27.88
C ILE A 394 7.78 38.72 -27.80
N ARG A 395 6.92 39.40 -27.02
CA ARG A 395 7.24 40.72 -26.48
C ARG A 395 8.27 40.51 -25.37
N ASN A 396 9.46 41.05 -25.61
CA ASN A 396 10.51 41.20 -24.61
C ASN A 396 9.96 41.90 -23.37
N ASN A 397 9.93 41.18 -22.25
CA ASN A 397 10.05 41.71 -20.90
C ASN A 397 10.49 40.58 -19.97
N VAL A 398 11.77 40.20 -20.09
CA VAL A 398 12.47 39.44 -19.07
C VAL A 398 13.01 40.45 -18.06
N GLN A 399 12.35 40.57 -16.91
CA GLN A 399 13.08 40.93 -15.70
C GLN A 399 13.73 39.64 -15.19
N HIS A 400 15.05 39.60 -15.29
CA HIS A 400 15.88 38.56 -14.71
C HIS A 400 15.58 38.45 -13.21
N MET A 401 14.92 37.36 -12.79
CA MET A 401 15.14 36.82 -11.46
C MET A 401 16.29 35.81 -11.58
N GLU A 402 17.38 36.10 -10.87
CA GLU A 402 18.49 35.15 -10.73
C GLU A 402 18.00 33.83 -10.12
N PRO A 403 18.50 32.68 -10.61
CA PRO A 403 18.21 31.40 -9.98
C PRO A 403 18.76 31.40 -8.55
N LYS A 404 17.89 31.12 -7.58
CA LYS A 404 18.32 30.76 -6.22
C LYS A 404 19.29 29.59 -6.35
N LYS A 405 20.51 29.78 -5.83
CA LYS A 405 21.57 28.76 -5.71
C LYS A 405 20.93 27.42 -5.31
N SER A 406 21.15 26.39 -6.13
CA SER A 406 20.83 25.02 -5.74
C SER A 406 21.63 24.71 -4.48
N GLU A 407 20.95 24.35 -3.38
CA GLU A 407 21.63 23.67 -2.29
C GLU A 407 22.25 22.40 -2.88
N VAL A 408 23.57 22.32 -2.80
CA VAL A 408 24.33 21.14 -3.20
C VAL A 408 24.00 20.06 -2.18
N LEU A 409 23.14 19.10 -2.55
CA LEU A 409 22.90 17.91 -1.74
C LEU A 409 24.24 17.22 -1.48
N LEU A 410 24.49 16.84 -0.22
CA LEU A 410 25.70 16.09 0.10
C LEU A 410 25.61 14.70 -0.53
N ALA A 411 26.71 14.14 -1.01
CA ALA A 411 26.75 12.78 -1.59
C ALA A 411 26.38 11.67 -0.57
N SER A 412 26.18 12.02 0.70
CA SER A 412 25.62 11.18 1.76
C SER A 412 24.08 11.15 1.79
N GLU A 413 23.41 12.11 1.13
CA GLU A 413 21.95 12.29 1.14
C GLU A 413 21.25 11.69 -0.09
N VAL A 414 22.03 11.17 -1.05
CA VAL A 414 21.54 10.55 -2.28
C VAL A 414 21.70 9.03 -2.19
N PRO A 415 20.64 8.23 -2.46
CA PRO A 415 20.73 6.78 -2.48
C PRO A 415 21.78 6.31 -3.49
N ARG A 416 22.61 5.36 -3.07
CA ARG A 416 23.68 4.81 -3.90
C ARG A 416 23.21 3.55 -4.60
N VAL A 417 23.65 3.34 -5.84
CA VAL A 417 23.40 2.09 -6.56
C VAL A 417 24.62 1.19 -6.38
N GLY A 418 24.41 0.04 -5.75
CA GLY A 418 25.40 -1.02 -5.66
C GLY A 418 24.97 -2.23 -6.48
N VAL A 419 25.94 -3.03 -6.93
CA VAL A 419 25.73 -4.28 -7.65
C VAL A 419 26.37 -5.41 -6.85
N GLY A 420 25.66 -6.51 -6.64
CA GLY A 420 26.17 -7.71 -5.98
C GLY A 420 25.91 -8.94 -6.84
N VAL A 421 26.91 -9.82 -6.98
CA VAL A 421 26.88 -10.88 -8.00
C VAL A 421 26.89 -12.27 -7.38
N PHE A 422 25.82 -13.02 -7.62
CA PHE A 422 25.81 -14.47 -7.39
C PHE A 422 26.58 -15.14 -8.53
N VAL A 423 27.86 -15.39 -8.31
CA VAL A 423 28.68 -16.20 -9.23
C VAL A 423 28.39 -17.67 -8.91
N ILE A 424 27.60 -18.34 -9.74
CA ILE A 424 27.03 -19.67 -9.46
C ILE A 424 27.87 -20.75 -10.12
N HIS A 425 28.21 -21.80 -9.37
CA HIS A 425 28.92 -22.98 -9.86
C HIS A 425 28.26 -24.26 -9.35
N PRO A 426 28.18 -25.34 -10.16
CA PRO A 426 27.68 -26.63 -9.69
C PRO A 426 28.56 -27.18 -8.56
N ALA A 427 27.95 -27.79 -7.55
CA ALA A 427 28.67 -28.59 -6.56
C ALA A 427 28.95 -29.97 -7.17
N ASN A 428 30.19 -30.46 -7.12
CA ASN A 428 30.55 -31.77 -7.66
C ASN A 428 29.64 -32.89 -7.11
N SER A 429 28.80 -33.48 -7.96
CA SER A 429 28.46 -34.90 -7.88
C SER A 429 29.36 -35.61 -8.88
N THR A 430 30.15 -36.59 -8.43
CA THR A 430 30.92 -37.46 -9.31
C THR A 430 30.01 -38.05 -10.42
N PRO A 431 30.51 -38.23 -11.66
CA PRO A 431 29.70 -38.70 -12.79
C PRO A 431 28.98 -40.05 -12.55
N GLU A 432 29.41 -40.83 -11.55
CA GLU A 432 28.91 -42.17 -11.25
C GLU A 432 27.61 -42.20 -10.41
N GLN A 433 27.11 -41.06 -9.91
CA GLN A 433 25.88 -41.00 -9.08
C GLN A 433 24.69 -40.28 -9.75
N GLN A 434 24.62 -40.26 -11.09
CA GLN A 434 23.47 -39.72 -11.83
C GLN A 434 22.31 -40.71 -12.04
N SER A 435 22.14 -41.71 -11.16
CA SER A 435 20.96 -42.57 -11.17
C SER A 435 20.18 -42.47 -9.86
N SER A 436 18.99 -41.86 -9.95
CA SER A 436 17.87 -41.96 -9.01
C SER A 436 17.98 -41.30 -7.63
N VAL A 437 18.07 -39.97 -7.56
CA VAL A 437 17.54 -39.19 -6.42
C VAL A 437 16.98 -37.87 -6.96
N SER A 438 15.76 -37.50 -6.57
CA SER A 438 15.21 -36.16 -6.79
C SER A 438 16.07 -35.14 -6.03
N LEU A 439 17.02 -34.51 -6.72
CA LEU A 439 17.89 -33.49 -6.13
C LEU A 439 17.05 -32.26 -5.79
N ASP A 440 17.02 -31.90 -4.51
CA ASP A 440 16.67 -30.56 -4.06
C ASP A 440 17.66 -29.59 -4.73
N GLU A 441 17.19 -28.81 -5.71
CA GLU A 441 18.01 -27.89 -6.52
C GLU A 441 18.85 -26.93 -5.65
N THR A 442 18.45 -26.71 -4.40
CA THR A 442 19.14 -25.84 -3.44
C THR A 442 20.48 -26.38 -2.92
N ASN A 443 20.78 -27.68 -3.12
CA ASN A 443 22.08 -28.29 -2.82
C ASN A 443 22.97 -28.47 -4.07
N ALA A 444 22.43 -28.29 -5.28
CA ALA A 444 23.15 -28.56 -6.52
C ALA A 444 24.13 -27.44 -6.90
N TRP A 445 23.97 -26.24 -6.34
CA TRP A 445 24.73 -25.05 -6.71
C TRP A 445 25.32 -24.36 -5.49
N LYS A 446 26.54 -23.84 -5.63
CA LYS A 446 27.19 -22.94 -4.66
C LYS A 446 27.47 -21.59 -5.33
N PHE A 447 27.66 -20.57 -4.51
CA PHE A 447 28.10 -19.24 -4.95
C PHE A 447 29.12 -18.66 -3.99
N ILE A 448 29.97 -17.74 -4.48
CA ILE A 448 31.02 -17.16 -3.63
C ILE A 448 30.50 -16.03 -2.73
N MET A 449 30.98 -16.02 -1.50
CA MET A 449 30.81 -14.94 -0.53
C MET A 449 32.14 -14.61 0.13
N GLY A 450 32.33 -13.36 0.50
CA GLY A 450 33.54 -12.87 1.15
C GLY A 450 33.23 -12.10 2.43
N LYS A 451 34.12 -12.21 3.42
CA LYS A 451 33.99 -11.48 4.68
C LYS A 451 34.59 -10.08 4.55
N ARG A 452 33.78 -9.05 4.72
CA ARG A 452 34.14 -7.64 4.55
C ARG A 452 35.04 -7.14 5.69
N LEU A 453 36.09 -6.40 5.35
CA LEU A 453 37.01 -5.73 6.28
C LEU A 453 36.80 -4.22 6.35
N GLY A 454 36.18 -3.61 5.31
CA GLY A 454 35.96 -2.16 5.23
C GLY A 454 35.02 -1.59 6.31
N SER A 455 35.04 -0.26 6.47
CA SER A 455 34.32 0.47 7.54
C SER A 455 32.79 0.35 7.53
N HIS A 456 32.18 -0.12 6.44
CA HIS A 456 30.73 -0.31 6.31
C HIS A 456 30.40 -1.80 6.29
N GLY A 457 29.77 -2.28 7.36
CA GLY A 457 29.46 -3.70 7.53
C GLY A 457 30.69 -4.58 7.77
N SER A 458 31.72 -4.05 8.46
CA SER A 458 32.91 -4.83 8.81
C SER A 458 32.52 -6.11 9.57
N GLY A 459 33.16 -7.22 9.22
CA GLY A 459 32.88 -8.53 9.81
C GLY A 459 31.66 -9.26 9.23
N THR A 460 30.92 -8.63 8.32
CA THR A 460 29.79 -9.28 7.63
C THR A 460 30.19 -9.94 6.30
N TYR A 461 29.41 -10.91 5.83
CA TYR A 461 29.60 -11.60 4.56
C TYR A 461 28.73 -11.00 3.45
N ALA A 462 29.31 -10.82 2.27
CA ALA A 462 28.65 -10.30 1.08
C ALA A 462 29.10 -11.02 -0.19
N LEU A 463 28.36 -10.80 -1.28
CA LEU A 463 28.79 -11.19 -2.63
C LEU A 463 29.94 -10.29 -3.10
N PRO A 464 30.72 -10.73 -4.09
CA PRO A 464 31.54 -9.80 -4.86
C PRO A 464 30.66 -8.72 -5.49
N GLY A 465 31.13 -7.47 -5.45
CA GLY A 465 30.33 -6.35 -5.95
C GLY A 465 30.66 -4.99 -5.34
N GLY A 466 30.32 -3.94 -6.08
CA GLY A 466 30.60 -2.56 -5.70
C GLY A 466 29.61 -1.56 -6.26
N HIS A 467 30.05 -0.34 -6.55
CA HIS A 467 29.19 0.76 -6.98
C HIS A 467 29.03 0.77 -8.49
N LEU A 468 27.82 1.11 -8.96
CA LEU A 468 27.60 1.41 -10.36
C LEU A 468 28.29 2.73 -10.72
N GLU A 469 29.24 2.69 -11.65
CA GLU A 469 29.95 3.84 -12.18
C GLU A 469 29.17 4.54 -13.30
N SER A 470 29.55 5.79 -13.60
CA SER A 470 28.85 6.56 -14.62
C SER A 470 29.17 6.04 -16.02
N GLY A 471 28.15 5.55 -16.72
CA GLY A 471 28.24 5.14 -18.12
C GLY A 471 28.42 3.63 -18.33
N GLU A 472 28.51 2.83 -17.27
CA GLU A 472 28.52 1.37 -17.37
C GLU A 472 27.10 0.79 -17.25
N THR A 473 26.88 -0.37 -17.87
CA THR A 473 25.71 -1.23 -17.70
C THR A 473 25.83 -2.05 -16.41
N LEU A 474 24.73 -2.65 -15.96
CA LEU A 474 24.74 -3.50 -14.76
C LEU A 474 25.58 -4.76 -14.97
N GLU A 475 25.58 -5.29 -16.18
CA GLU A 475 26.35 -6.44 -16.61
C GLU A 475 27.85 -6.13 -16.63
N GLU A 476 28.24 -4.97 -17.16
CA GLU A 476 29.63 -4.50 -17.13
C GLU A 476 30.12 -4.27 -15.70
N CYS A 477 29.31 -3.61 -14.86
CA CYS A 477 29.60 -3.41 -13.44
C CYS A 477 29.82 -4.75 -12.72
N ALA A 478 28.91 -5.70 -12.91
CA ALA A 478 29.00 -7.02 -12.29
C ALA A 478 30.24 -7.80 -12.74
N ALA A 479 30.56 -7.80 -14.04
CA ALA A 479 31.74 -8.48 -14.56
C ALA A 479 33.04 -7.83 -14.05
N ARG A 480 33.08 -6.49 -14.03
CA ARG A 480 34.22 -5.70 -13.51
C ARG A 480 34.47 -5.99 -12.04
N GLU A 481 33.47 -5.84 -11.19
CA GLU A 481 33.62 -6.03 -9.73
C GLU A 481 34.02 -7.47 -9.38
N VAL A 482 33.44 -8.48 -10.05
CA VAL A 482 33.85 -9.87 -9.82
C VAL A 482 35.32 -10.08 -10.19
N LEU A 483 35.76 -9.56 -11.33
CA LEU A 483 37.16 -9.67 -11.76
C LEU A 483 38.10 -8.93 -10.80
N GLU A 484 37.76 -7.70 -10.43
CA GLU A 484 38.54 -6.84 -9.53
C GLU A 484 38.71 -7.44 -8.13
N GLU A 485 37.67 -8.06 -7.58
CA GLU A 485 37.68 -8.54 -6.19
C GLU A 485 38.13 -10.01 -6.06
N THR A 486 37.88 -10.83 -7.08
CA THR A 486 38.02 -12.30 -7.01
C THR A 486 38.99 -12.88 -8.04
N GLY A 487 39.37 -12.12 -9.06
CA GLY A 487 40.16 -12.62 -10.20
C GLY A 487 39.40 -13.59 -11.11
N LEU A 488 38.13 -13.87 -10.85
CA LEU A 488 37.31 -14.73 -11.70
C LEU A 488 36.77 -13.94 -12.89
N MET A 489 36.89 -14.50 -14.08
CA MET A 489 36.18 -14.00 -15.24
C MET A 489 34.81 -14.67 -15.33
N VAL A 490 33.78 -13.89 -15.69
CA VAL A 490 32.40 -14.38 -15.72
C VAL A 490 31.69 -14.10 -17.05
N HIS A 491 30.71 -14.94 -17.37
CA HIS A 491 29.81 -14.80 -18.51
C HIS A 491 28.35 -15.08 -18.08
N ASP A 492 27.41 -14.98 -19.01
CA ASP A 492 25.96 -15.13 -18.76
C ASP A 492 25.47 -14.25 -17.59
N VAL A 493 25.97 -13.02 -17.55
CA VAL A 493 25.60 -12.06 -16.51
C VAL A 493 24.15 -11.63 -16.73
N THR A 494 23.27 -11.94 -15.78
CA THR A 494 21.84 -11.61 -15.89
C THR A 494 21.30 -10.98 -14.63
N PHE A 495 20.33 -10.08 -14.81
CA PHE A 495 19.62 -9.46 -13.69
C PHE A 495 18.77 -10.48 -12.92
N LEU A 496 18.93 -10.52 -11.61
CA LEU A 496 18.11 -11.31 -10.70
C LEU A 496 17.01 -10.47 -10.06
N THR A 497 17.38 -9.46 -9.26
CA THR A 497 16.43 -8.61 -8.53
C THR A 497 17.12 -7.36 -7.97
N ILE A 498 16.39 -6.53 -7.25
CA ILE A 498 16.91 -5.33 -6.57
C ILE A 498 16.32 -5.22 -5.17
N THR A 499 17.12 -4.79 -4.20
CA THR A 499 16.68 -4.49 -2.82
C THR A 499 16.91 -3.02 -2.46
N ASN A 500 16.17 -2.56 -1.45
CA ASN A 500 16.23 -1.19 -0.95
C ASN A 500 16.64 -1.20 0.52
N SER A 501 17.91 -0.90 0.81
CA SER A 501 18.51 -1.05 2.14
C SER A 501 18.85 0.30 2.74
N ILE A 502 18.19 0.63 3.85
CA ILE A 502 18.53 1.80 4.68
C ILE A 502 19.35 1.27 5.85
N LEU A 503 20.66 1.49 5.79
CA LEU A 503 21.59 1.04 6.82
C LEU A 503 21.49 1.96 8.04
N ASP A 504 21.43 1.38 9.23
CA ASP A 504 21.45 2.15 10.47
C ASP A 504 22.80 2.84 10.68
N ALA A 505 22.88 3.70 11.70
CA ALA A 505 24.12 4.43 11.99
C ALA A 505 25.30 3.50 12.31
N ALA A 506 25.05 2.31 12.86
CA ALA A 506 26.09 1.32 13.19
C ALA A 506 26.65 0.64 11.92
N GLU A 507 25.84 0.54 10.86
CA GLU A 507 26.22 0.04 9.54
C GLU A 507 26.61 1.16 8.54
N GLY A 508 26.70 2.41 9.03
CA GLY A 508 27.23 3.56 8.29
C GLY A 508 26.19 4.54 7.76
N GLY A 509 24.91 4.40 8.12
CA GLY A 509 23.85 5.41 7.90
C GLY A 509 23.49 5.67 6.44
N LYS A 510 23.87 4.77 5.54
CA LYS A 510 23.74 4.95 4.09
C LYS A 510 22.49 4.28 3.54
N HIS A 511 21.97 4.84 2.46
CA HIS A 511 20.87 4.27 1.70
C HIS A 511 21.40 3.67 0.39
N TYR A 512 21.22 2.36 0.22
CA TYR A 512 21.61 1.62 -0.97
C TYR A 512 20.40 1.04 -1.70
N LEU A 513 20.41 1.16 -3.02
CA LEU A 513 19.73 0.25 -3.93
C LEU A 513 20.75 -0.79 -4.37
N THR A 514 20.60 -2.04 -3.91
CA THR A 514 21.50 -3.13 -4.30
C THR A 514 20.84 -3.98 -5.38
N VAL A 515 21.39 -3.92 -6.58
CA VAL A 515 21.03 -4.75 -7.73
C VAL A 515 21.77 -6.09 -7.61
N PHE A 516 21.02 -7.18 -7.56
CA PHE A 516 21.55 -8.52 -7.57
C PHE A 516 21.59 -9.06 -9.00
N MET A 517 22.76 -9.54 -9.40
CA MET A 517 23.02 -10.19 -10.69
C MET A 517 23.38 -11.66 -10.44
N THR A 518 23.18 -12.51 -11.44
CA THR A 518 23.76 -13.87 -11.49
C THR A 518 24.78 -13.93 -12.62
N ALA A 519 25.81 -14.77 -12.46
CA ALA A 519 26.81 -14.99 -13.49
C ALA A 519 27.42 -16.40 -13.38
N ARG A 520 28.03 -16.88 -14.46
CA ARG A 520 28.80 -18.14 -14.52
C ARG A 520 30.29 -17.84 -14.62
N VAL A 521 31.12 -18.66 -13.96
CA VAL A 521 32.58 -18.57 -14.13
C VAL A 521 32.97 -19.09 -15.51
N MET A 522 33.81 -18.34 -16.23
CA MET A 522 34.47 -18.84 -17.44
C MET A 522 35.54 -19.85 -17.04
N MET A 523 35.40 -21.09 -17.49
CA MET A 523 36.43 -22.11 -17.39
C MET A 523 37.32 -22.03 -18.62
N ASP A 524 38.64 -22.05 -18.40
CA ASP A 524 39.62 -22.06 -19.48
C ASP A 524 40.15 -23.50 -19.61
N ASP A 525 39.78 -24.17 -20.69
CA ASP A 525 40.08 -25.60 -20.91
C ASP A 525 41.58 -25.89 -21.03
N ASP A 526 42.39 -24.86 -21.35
CA ASP A 526 43.82 -25.00 -21.67
C ASP A 526 44.80 -24.65 -20.53
N THR A 527 44.38 -23.97 -19.45
CA THR A 527 45.32 -23.50 -18.42
C THR A 527 45.37 -24.32 -17.14
N GLY A 528 44.44 -25.26 -16.91
CA GLY A 528 44.56 -26.32 -15.88
C GLY A 528 44.83 -25.86 -14.44
N VAL A 529 44.74 -24.56 -14.15
CA VAL A 529 45.10 -23.96 -12.86
C VAL A 529 43.96 -23.03 -12.50
N ASN A 530 43.14 -23.47 -11.55
CA ASN A 530 42.29 -22.68 -10.62
C ASN A 530 41.04 -23.46 -10.20
N VAL A 531 41.12 -24.77 -9.99
CA VAL A 531 40.04 -25.56 -9.39
C VAL A 531 40.54 -26.23 -8.12
N ARG A 532 39.81 -26.14 -7.01
CA ARG A 532 40.16 -26.87 -5.77
C ARG A 532 40.00 -28.37 -6.02
N ALA A 533 41.10 -29.12 -5.86
CA ALA A 533 41.18 -30.55 -6.18
C ALA A 533 40.14 -31.43 -5.46
N GLU A 534 39.64 -31.01 -4.30
CA GLU A 534 38.69 -31.80 -3.49
C GLU A 534 37.21 -31.51 -3.79
N GLU A 535 36.87 -30.36 -4.39
CA GLU A 535 35.46 -29.92 -4.57
C GLU A 535 35.08 -29.53 -6.00
N GLY A 536 36.04 -29.42 -6.94
CA GLY A 536 35.74 -29.02 -8.32
C GLY A 536 35.30 -27.57 -8.49
N LEU A 537 35.49 -26.74 -7.45
CA LEU A 537 35.09 -25.34 -7.44
C LEU A 537 36.24 -24.41 -7.88
N PRO A 538 35.96 -23.35 -8.65
CA PRO A 538 36.96 -22.35 -9.01
C PRO A 538 37.64 -21.71 -7.79
N ILE A 539 38.93 -21.40 -7.90
CA ILE A 539 39.70 -20.69 -6.88
C ILE A 539 39.53 -19.18 -7.10
N ALA A 540 38.73 -18.54 -6.23
CA ALA A 540 38.70 -17.08 -6.13
C ALA A 540 39.97 -16.56 -5.43
N GLN A 541 40.67 -15.64 -6.07
CA GLN A 541 41.86 -14.97 -5.55
C GLN A 541 41.46 -13.77 -4.70
N LEU A 542 42.19 -13.51 -3.62
CA LEU A 542 41.95 -12.35 -2.78
C LEU A 542 42.66 -11.12 -3.39
N MET A 543 42.03 -10.50 -4.37
CA MET A 543 42.62 -9.38 -5.12
C MET A 543 42.68 -8.08 -4.30
N GLU A 544 41.75 -7.91 -3.35
CA GLU A 544 41.67 -6.75 -2.47
C GLU A 544 41.79 -7.13 -0.98
N PRO A 545 42.99 -7.50 -0.49
CA PRO A 545 43.19 -8.03 0.88
C PRO A 545 42.87 -7.03 2.00
N ASN A 546 42.78 -5.72 1.67
CA ASN A 546 42.38 -4.69 2.62
C ASN A 546 40.86 -4.53 2.74
N LYS A 547 40.08 -5.06 1.79
CA LYS A 547 38.61 -4.96 1.77
C LYS A 547 37.91 -6.27 2.10
N CYS A 548 38.53 -7.41 1.82
CA CYS A 548 37.98 -8.74 2.05
C CYS A 548 38.99 -9.63 2.80
N ALA A 549 38.51 -10.46 3.74
CA ALA A 549 39.35 -11.39 4.50
C ALA A 549 39.56 -12.74 3.79
N GLY A 550 38.83 -12.99 2.71
CA GLY A 550 38.87 -14.24 1.94
C GLY A 550 37.50 -14.63 1.40
N TRP A 551 37.53 -15.49 0.37
CA TRP A 551 36.37 -15.98 -0.37
C TRP A 551 36.05 -17.43 -0.04
N GLU A 552 34.76 -17.75 0.04
CA GLU A 552 34.26 -19.11 0.25
C GLU A 552 33.03 -19.40 -0.62
N TRP A 553 32.86 -20.66 -0.99
CA TRP A 553 31.70 -21.13 -1.74
C TRP A 553 30.61 -21.61 -0.78
N VAL A 554 29.46 -20.94 -0.82
CA VAL A 554 28.33 -21.11 0.09
C VAL A 554 27.13 -21.68 -0.67
N SER A 555 26.43 -22.64 -0.06
CA SER A 555 25.15 -23.13 -0.59
C SER A 555 23.99 -22.20 -0.24
N TRP A 556 22.91 -22.23 -1.04
CA TRP A 556 21.72 -21.45 -0.74
C TRP A 556 21.14 -21.76 0.64
N ARG A 557 21.19 -23.03 1.06
CA ARG A 557 20.74 -23.45 2.39
C ARG A 557 21.54 -22.81 3.52
N GLN A 558 22.87 -22.77 3.41
CA GLN A 558 23.73 -22.11 4.42
C GLN A 558 23.42 -20.61 4.50
N TYR A 559 23.29 -19.96 3.34
CA TYR A 559 22.89 -18.57 3.24
C TYR A 559 21.55 -18.28 3.92
N GLU A 560 20.52 -19.09 3.65
CA GLU A 560 19.22 -18.95 4.30
C GLU A 560 19.30 -19.15 5.82
N MET A 561 20.11 -20.10 6.28
CA MET A 561 20.31 -20.34 7.71
C MET A 561 20.89 -19.09 8.40
N TRP A 562 21.95 -18.50 7.83
CA TRP A 562 22.58 -17.29 8.37
C TRP A 562 21.60 -16.11 8.37
N ALA A 563 20.89 -15.89 7.26
CA ALA A 563 19.90 -14.82 7.15
C ALA A 563 18.73 -14.98 8.11
N LYS A 564 18.13 -16.18 8.21
CA LYS A 564 17.00 -16.46 9.11
C LYS A 564 17.39 -16.33 10.58
N ALA A 565 18.65 -16.61 10.94
CA ALA A 565 19.16 -16.35 12.29
C ALA A 565 19.23 -14.83 12.57
N GLN A 566 19.74 -14.03 11.62
CA GLN A 566 19.79 -12.57 11.76
C GLN A 566 18.41 -11.91 11.75
N ILE A 567 17.47 -12.37 10.92
CA ILE A 567 16.08 -11.89 10.89
C ILE A 567 15.42 -12.12 12.25
N ARG A 568 15.53 -13.34 12.80
CA ARG A 568 15.02 -13.66 14.13
C ARG A 568 15.65 -12.75 15.20
N ARG A 569 16.96 -12.49 15.14
CA ARG A 569 17.62 -11.55 16.07
C ARG A 569 17.05 -10.12 15.94
N ARG A 570 16.77 -9.63 14.72
CA ARG A 570 16.14 -8.31 14.49
C ARG A 570 14.71 -8.24 15.04
N GLU A 571 13.96 -9.33 14.96
CA GLU A 571 12.59 -9.42 15.50
C GLU A 571 12.58 -9.58 17.04
N LEU A 572 13.56 -10.27 17.61
CA LEU A 572 13.68 -10.55 19.04
C LEU A 572 14.35 -9.43 19.85
N LEU A 573 15.05 -8.47 19.23
CA LEU A 573 15.58 -7.28 19.92
C LEU A 573 14.49 -6.30 20.45
N GLN A 574 13.21 -6.70 20.43
CA GLN A 574 12.11 -6.11 21.21
C GLN A 574 11.72 -6.91 22.48
N ALA A 575 12.42 -8.00 22.80
CA ALA A 575 12.21 -8.79 24.03
C ALA A 575 13.50 -9.50 24.49
N ASP A 576 13.90 -9.27 25.74
CA ASP A 576 15.00 -10.01 26.40
C ASP A 576 14.76 -11.53 26.36
N VAL A 577 15.81 -12.31 26.03
CA VAL A 577 16.26 -13.57 26.68
C VAL A 577 17.35 -14.27 25.82
N ASP A 578 18.37 -14.81 26.51
CA ASP A 578 19.43 -15.73 26.06
C ASP A 578 18.92 -16.92 25.22
N ASP A 579 19.43 -17.09 24.00
CA ASP A 579 19.26 -18.33 23.22
C ASP A 579 20.62 -18.97 22.91
N ARG A 580 20.86 -20.15 23.52
CA ARG A 580 21.97 -21.05 23.19
C ARG A 580 21.46 -22.11 22.22
N GLY A 581 21.36 -21.74 20.95
CA GLY A 581 20.89 -22.61 19.87
C GLY A 581 21.63 -22.40 18.54
N GLY A 582 22.83 -22.98 18.40
CA GLY A 582 23.41 -23.40 17.12
C GLY A 582 23.67 -22.33 16.04
N ASP A 583 24.17 -21.15 16.42
CA ASP A 583 24.56 -20.10 15.46
C ASP A 583 26.06 -20.27 15.08
N ASP A 584 26.39 -20.44 13.80
CA ASP A 584 27.77 -20.39 13.28
C ASP A 584 28.36 -18.95 13.39
N GLY A 585 27.58 -18.00 13.92
CA GLY A 585 28.04 -16.66 14.31
C GLY A 585 28.35 -15.73 13.13
N ARG A 586 28.11 -16.19 11.89
CA ARG A 586 28.34 -15.41 10.66
C ARG A 586 27.20 -14.46 10.41
N LEU A 587 27.52 -13.18 10.24
CA LEU A 587 26.58 -12.13 9.92
C LEU A 587 26.64 -11.82 8.43
N LEU A 588 25.50 -11.80 7.75
CA LEU A 588 25.37 -11.29 6.40
C LEU A 588 25.26 -9.77 6.39
N PHE A 589 25.80 -9.17 5.33
CA PHE A 589 25.63 -7.75 5.04
C PHE A 589 24.15 -7.43 4.78
N SER A 590 23.65 -6.28 5.25
CA SER A 590 22.20 -5.98 5.27
C SER A 590 21.45 -6.19 3.95
N PRO A 591 21.95 -5.76 2.77
CA PRO A 591 21.31 -6.04 1.49
C PRO A 591 21.06 -7.52 1.21
N MET A 592 21.93 -8.40 1.72
CA MET A 592 21.77 -9.84 1.61
C MET A 592 20.60 -10.32 2.48
N VAL A 593 20.52 -9.86 3.74
CA VAL A 593 19.35 -10.16 4.59
C VAL A 593 18.06 -9.63 3.95
N ASP A 594 18.12 -8.42 3.41
CA ASP A 594 17.01 -7.76 2.72
C ASP A 594 16.56 -8.50 1.45
N LEU A 595 17.43 -9.28 0.81
CA LEU A 595 17.03 -10.12 -0.33
C LEU A 595 15.92 -11.09 0.08
N LEU A 596 16.09 -11.81 1.20
CA LEU A 596 15.09 -12.77 1.68
C LEU A 596 13.84 -12.09 2.23
N VAL A 597 13.98 -10.92 2.85
CA VAL A 597 12.86 -10.17 3.44
C VAL A 597 12.02 -9.46 2.36
N GLN A 598 12.68 -8.78 1.42
CA GLN A 598 12.03 -7.96 0.40
C GLN A 598 11.67 -8.73 -0.88
N ARG A 599 12.33 -9.86 -1.13
CA ARG A 599 12.16 -10.72 -2.32
C ARG A 599 11.99 -12.20 -1.92
N PRO A 600 10.99 -12.55 -1.09
CA PRO A 600 10.78 -13.93 -0.68
C PRO A 600 10.53 -14.82 -1.90
N GLY A 601 11.20 -15.98 -1.95
CA GLY A 601 11.11 -16.94 -3.05
C GLY A 601 12.01 -16.64 -4.26
N VAL A 602 12.75 -15.52 -4.26
CA VAL A 602 13.81 -15.30 -5.25
C VAL A 602 15.04 -16.11 -4.85
N VAL A 603 15.35 -17.12 -5.66
CA VAL A 603 16.55 -17.96 -5.54
C VAL A 603 17.41 -17.67 -6.77
N PRO A 604 18.73 -17.44 -6.60
CA PRO A 604 19.64 -17.28 -7.73
C PRO A 604 19.70 -18.59 -8.51
N THR A 605 19.22 -18.54 -9.76
CA THR A 605 19.32 -19.64 -10.72
C THR A 605 20.00 -19.14 -11.99
N LEU A 606 20.59 -20.07 -12.72
CA LEU A 606 21.12 -19.80 -14.05
C LEU A 606 19.98 -20.01 -15.05
N LYS A 607 19.72 -19.02 -15.89
CA LYS A 607 18.69 -19.09 -16.94
C LYS A 607 19.18 -19.86 -18.16
#